data_AF-V4SUB8-F1
#
_entry.id   AF-V4SUB8-F1
#
_cell.length_a   1.000
_cell.length_b   1.000
_cell.length_c   1.000
_cell.angle_alpha   90.00
_cell.angle_beta   90.00
_cell.angle_gamma   90.00
#
_symmetry.space_group_name_H-M   'P 1'
#
loop_
_entity.id
_entity.type
_entity.pdbx_description
1 polymer ?
#
loop_
_entity_poly.entity_id
_entity_poly.type
_entity_poly.pdbx_seq_one_letter_code
_entity_poly.pdbx_strand_id
1 'polypeptide(L)'
;MASEDGDAVLSDVEGEIDVQTSSNEDFSVERFREVLAELNRERQAREAAENSATELSEKFNRLKALAHESIKRRDESTRQRDEALREKEEILRSNDKLSTEIAEVNKAKDEVVKHLDEVTKAIDGLRSQLDEVTKAKDGLRSEIENSAHMLVTGIEKISGKVSNFKNFSAGGLPRSQKYTGLPAVVYGVIKRTNEIVEELVGQIDATAKSRNDVREQMEQRNFEIAIEVSELEATISGLREEVAKKSSFIENLEKSLIEKDEKVAEIESQGLELRQLVNEYEDKLKNFESQWPLLVDQLNYVSKIHDQVYDIIKIVDDGNLDQSGLSECLFLPQETDMEENIRASLAGMESIYQLTRIVVEKTRDLVQKKSREVKSLNEAVGQLVKEKEHIVSLLRSALSKRMSVDPSSKTNELFKVAENGLREAGIDFKFSKLLSDGKVPVSDDKANAMETEEDEIYNLAGALENIVKASQLEIVELRHSVEELRAESSLLKEHLEAQAKELSHRMKRIEELEEKERIANESVEGLMLDIAAAEEEISRWKAAAEQEAAAGRAVEQEFVAQVCFLSCLRREQYFLDIL
;
A
#
# COMPACT_ATOMS: atom_id res chain seq x y z
N MET A 1 -46.88 6.65 12.43
CA MET A 1 -47.26 7.35 13.68
C MET A 1 -47.41 8.81 13.33
N ALA A 2 -48.61 9.34 13.51
CA ALA A 2 -48.96 10.73 13.26
C ALA A 2 -48.37 11.64 14.34
N SER A 3 -48.05 12.88 13.99
CA SER A 3 -47.93 13.99 14.95
C SER A 3 -48.42 15.26 14.28
N GLU A 4 -49.63 15.64 14.68
CA GLU A 4 -50.31 16.91 14.45
C GLU A 4 -49.63 18.08 15.17
N ASP A 5 -49.95 19.27 14.66
CA ASP A 5 -50.18 20.55 15.32
C ASP A 5 -49.07 21.33 16.03
N GLY A 6 -49.01 22.60 15.64
CA GLY A 6 -48.32 23.69 16.31
C GLY A 6 -48.46 25.03 15.59
N ASP A 7 -49.65 25.34 15.04
CA ASP A 7 -49.98 26.65 14.47
C ASP A 7 -50.32 27.62 15.62
N ALA A 8 -49.31 28.36 16.08
CA ALA A 8 -49.44 29.38 17.12
C ALA A 8 -49.60 30.76 16.48
N VAL A 9 -50.86 31.11 16.19
CA VAL A 9 -51.32 32.46 15.87
C VAL A 9 -51.08 33.36 17.09
N LEU A 10 -50.14 34.30 16.99
CA LEU A 10 -49.97 35.36 17.99
C LEU A 10 -50.84 36.57 17.63
N SER A 11 -51.81 36.82 18.48
CA SER A 11 -52.78 37.90 18.45
C SER A 11 -52.13 39.27 18.69
N ASP A 12 -52.53 40.26 17.88
CA ASP A 12 -52.38 41.69 18.19
C ASP A 12 -53.03 42.02 19.53
N VAL A 13 -52.20 42.37 20.51
CA VAL A 13 -52.64 43.06 21.73
C VAL A 13 -52.27 44.53 21.54
N GLU A 14 -53.25 45.32 21.12
CA GLU A 14 -53.21 46.78 21.23
C GLU A 14 -53.17 47.15 22.72
N GLY A 15 -51.98 47.28 23.27
CA GLY A 15 -51.75 47.96 24.54
C GLY A 15 -51.73 49.47 24.28
N GLU A 16 -52.79 50.16 24.69
CA GLU A 16 -52.79 51.62 24.85
C GLU A 16 -51.58 52.03 25.70
N ILE A 17 -50.60 52.70 25.08
CA ILE A 17 -49.54 53.39 25.80
C ILE A 17 -50.15 54.71 26.30
N ASP A 18 -50.44 54.74 27.59
CA ASP A 18 -50.78 55.93 28.35
C ASP A 18 -49.62 56.93 28.26
N VAL A 19 -49.74 57.93 27.38
CA VAL A 19 -48.75 59.00 27.23
C VAL A 19 -48.91 59.95 28.40
N GLN A 20 -48.24 59.61 29.50
CA GLN A 20 -48.04 60.51 30.62
C GLN A 20 -47.11 61.63 30.16
N THR A 21 -47.70 62.72 29.68
CA THR A 21 -47.02 63.98 29.34
C THR A 21 -46.46 64.62 30.60
N SER A 22 -45.30 64.13 31.03
CA SER A 22 -44.45 64.80 31.99
C SER A 22 -43.73 65.96 31.28
N SER A 23 -44.16 67.17 31.66
CA SER A 23 -43.44 68.44 31.68
C SER A 23 -42.41 68.73 30.58
N ASN A 24 -42.69 69.79 29.81
CA ASN A 24 -41.72 70.67 29.15
C ASN A 24 -40.31 70.61 29.74
N GLU A 25 -39.47 69.74 29.22
CA GLU A 25 -38.03 69.92 29.21
C GLU A 25 -37.73 70.60 27.87
N ASP A 26 -37.03 71.73 27.92
CA ASP A 26 -36.57 72.43 26.72
C ASP A 26 -35.90 71.42 25.78
N PHE A 27 -36.58 71.14 24.65
CA PHE A 27 -36.04 70.32 23.57
C PHE A 27 -34.86 71.05 22.94
N SER A 28 -33.70 70.92 23.59
CA SER A 28 -32.45 71.45 23.07
C SER A 28 -32.08 70.67 21.81
N VAL A 29 -31.55 71.38 20.81
CA VAL A 29 -31.03 70.80 19.56
C VAL A 29 -30.02 69.68 19.83
N GLU A 30 -29.35 69.73 20.99
CA GLU A 30 -28.45 68.69 21.50
C GLU A 30 -29.16 67.35 21.80
N ARG A 31 -30.36 67.34 22.42
CA ARG A 31 -31.13 66.09 22.67
C ARG A 31 -31.57 65.42 21.36
N PHE A 32 -31.98 66.22 20.37
CA PHE A 32 -32.31 65.70 19.05
C PHE A 32 -31.08 65.11 18.33
N ARG A 33 -29.92 65.75 18.45
CA ARG A 33 -28.66 65.22 17.92
C ARG A 33 -28.24 63.93 18.61
N GLU A 34 -28.46 63.83 19.92
CA GLU A 34 -28.16 62.63 20.70
C GLU A 34 -29.07 61.44 20.32
N VAL A 35 -30.38 61.66 20.21
CA VAL A 35 -31.34 60.62 19.77
C VAL A 35 -31.05 60.17 18.33
N LEU A 36 -30.64 61.06 17.43
CA LEU A 36 -30.20 60.67 16.08
C LEU A 36 -28.90 59.85 16.10
N ALA A 37 -27.98 60.15 17.01
CA ALA A 37 -26.78 59.36 17.18
C ALA A 37 -27.08 57.97 17.77
N GLU A 38 -28.00 57.87 18.73
CA GLU A 38 -28.50 56.59 19.25
C GLU A 38 -29.21 55.76 18.19
N LEU A 39 -30.10 56.37 17.39
CA LEU A 39 -30.78 55.68 16.28
C LEU A 39 -29.77 55.15 15.24
N ASN A 40 -28.72 55.92 14.95
CA ASN A 40 -27.66 55.46 14.05
C ASN A 40 -26.82 54.33 14.66
N ARG A 41 -26.47 54.39 15.95
CA ARG A 41 -25.77 53.29 16.64
C ARG A 41 -26.62 52.03 16.68
N GLU A 42 -27.91 52.15 16.93
CA GLU A 42 -28.86 51.04 16.93
C GLU A 42 -29.02 50.43 15.52
N ARG A 43 -29.06 51.26 14.47
CA ARG A 43 -29.07 50.77 13.08
C ARG A 43 -27.79 50.00 12.74
N GLN A 44 -26.63 50.51 13.14
CA GLN A 44 -25.34 49.81 12.96
C GLN A 44 -25.28 48.50 13.75
N ALA A 45 -25.79 48.49 14.99
CA ALA A 45 -25.87 47.27 15.79
C ALA A 45 -26.81 46.22 15.17
N ARG A 46 -27.96 46.64 14.61
CA ARG A 46 -28.85 45.74 13.85
C ARG A 46 -28.19 45.19 12.60
N GLU A 47 -27.52 46.02 11.82
CA GLU A 47 -26.82 45.58 10.61
C GLU A 47 -25.69 44.59 10.95
N ALA A 48 -24.93 44.85 12.03
CA ALA A 48 -23.92 43.91 12.53
C ALA A 48 -24.55 42.59 13.01
N ALA A 49 -25.68 42.64 13.71
CA ALA A 49 -26.40 41.46 14.15
C ALA A 49 -26.96 40.64 12.96
N GLU A 50 -27.54 41.30 11.96
CA GLU A 50 -28.04 40.66 10.74
C GLU A 50 -26.91 39.99 9.96
N ASN A 51 -25.77 40.67 9.80
CA ASN A 51 -24.56 40.10 9.18
C ASN A 51 -24.02 38.90 9.96
N SER A 52 -24.04 38.95 11.30
CA SER A 52 -23.62 37.80 12.13
C SER A 52 -24.59 36.62 12.01
N ALA A 53 -25.89 36.89 11.84
CA ALA A 53 -26.93 35.88 11.68
C ALA A 53 -26.84 35.20 10.31
N THR A 54 -26.56 35.94 9.24
CA THR A 54 -26.32 35.36 7.91
C THR A 54 -25.06 34.51 7.89
N GLU A 55 -23.96 34.98 8.49
CA GLU A 55 -22.72 34.20 8.61
C GLU A 55 -22.93 32.90 9.40
N LEU A 56 -23.70 32.96 10.49
CA LEU A 56 -24.04 31.77 11.28
C LEU A 56 -24.93 30.80 10.48
N SER A 57 -25.88 31.31 9.72
CA SER A 57 -26.75 30.52 8.82
C SER A 57 -25.93 29.81 7.74
N GLU A 58 -24.94 30.49 7.14
CA GLU A 58 -24.01 29.90 6.17
C GLU A 58 -23.16 28.79 6.80
N LYS A 59 -22.61 29.03 8.00
CA LYS A 59 -21.86 28.01 8.75
C LYS A 59 -22.73 26.81 9.10
N PHE A 60 -23.98 27.02 9.49
CA PHE A 60 -24.94 25.96 9.78
C PHE A 60 -25.27 25.13 8.53
N ASN A 61 -25.49 25.77 7.38
CA ASN A 61 -25.73 25.08 6.11
C ASN A 61 -24.52 24.26 5.66
N ARG A 62 -23.30 24.79 5.84
CA ARG A 62 -22.05 24.07 5.58
C ARG A 62 -21.90 22.85 6.49
N LEU A 63 -22.19 22.99 7.78
CA LEU A 63 -22.17 21.89 8.73
C LEU A 63 -23.21 20.82 8.39
N LYS A 64 -24.42 21.22 7.98
CA LYS A 64 -25.48 20.31 7.52
C LYS A 64 -25.03 19.51 6.29
N ALA A 65 -24.34 20.15 5.33
CA ALA A 65 -23.79 19.46 4.17
C ALA A 65 -22.73 18.42 4.57
N LEU A 66 -21.80 18.79 5.47
CA LEU A 66 -20.77 17.88 5.99
C LEU A 66 -21.38 16.70 6.76
N ALA A 67 -22.44 16.93 7.54
CA ALA A 67 -23.16 15.88 8.25
C ALA A 67 -23.82 14.88 7.28
N HIS A 68 -24.49 15.38 6.23
CA HIS A 68 -25.07 14.52 5.21
C HIS A 68 -24.01 13.74 4.41
N GLU A 69 -22.89 14.35 4.09
CA GLU A 69 -21.77 13.66 3.44
C GLU A 69 -21.19 12.56 4.34
N SER A 70 -21.03 12.82 5.64
CA SER A 70 -20.56 11.84 6.61
C SER A 70 -21.51 10.65 6.73
N ILE A 71 -22.82 10.91 6.76
CA ILE A 71 -23.85 9.84 6.75
C ILE A 71 -23.75 9.03 5.46
N LYS A 72 -23.68 9.69 4.30
CA LYS A 72 -23.55 9.03 3.00
C LYS A 72 -22.32 8.13 2.93
N ARG A 73 -21.16 8.59 3.41
CA ARG A 73 -19.93 7.77 3.45
C ARG A 73 -20.06 6.56 4.37
N ARG A 74 -20.72 6.72 5.52
CA ARG A 74 -20.96 5.61 6.46
C ARG A 74 -21.91 4.56 5.87
N ASP A 75 -22.98 4.99 5.19
CA ASP A 75 -23.92 4.08 4.56
C ASP A 75 -23.27 3.33 3.38
N GLU A 76 -22.44 4.02 2.59
CA GLU A 76 -21.68 3.40 1.51
C GLU A 76 -20.64 2.38 2.03
N SER A 77 -19.89 2.74 3.07
CA SER A 77 -18.99 1.80 3.76
C SER A 77 -19.73 0.57 4.31
N THR A 78 -20.99 0.75 4.72
CA THR A 78 -21.81 -0.37 5.20
C THR A 78 -22.21 -1.30 4.06
N ARG A 79 -22.63 -0.76 2.92
CA ARG A 79 -22.93 -1.56 1.72
C ARG A 79 -21.71 -2.34 1.23
N GLN A 80 -20.53 -1.71 1.20
CA GLN A 80 -19.30 -2.38 0.79
C GLN A 80 -18.95 -3.55 1.71
N ARG A 81 -19.15 -3.37 3.03
CA ARG A 81 -18.93 -4.45 4.01
C ARG A 81 -19.92 -5.60 3.82
N ASP A 82 -21.19 -5.28 3.59
CA ASP A 82 -22.23 -6.30 3.38
C ASP A 82 -21.99 -7.07 2.07
N GLU A 83 -21.52 -6.40 1.02
CA GLU A 83 -21.12 -7.04 -0.24
C GLU A 83 -19.92 -7.96 -0.04
N ALA A 84 -18.86 -7.49 0.63
CA ALA A 84 -17.70 -8.31 0.94
C ALA A 84 -18.04 -9.52 1.81
N LEU A 85 -19.02 -9.41 2.72
CA LEU A 85 -19.53 -10.53 3.49
C LEU A 85 -20.27 -11.55 2.61
N ARG A 86 -21.10 -11.08 1.66
CA ARG A 86 -21.78 -11.98 0.70
C ARG A 86 -20.78 -12.73 -0.17
N GLU A 87 -19.79 -12.05 -0.70
CA GLU A 87 -18.73 -12.66 -1.52
C GLU A 87 -17.94 -13.69 -0.71
N LYS A 88 -17.57 -13.36 0.53
CA LYS A 88 -16.92 -14.32 1.44
C LYS A 88 -17.78 -15.57 1.70
N GLU A 89 -19.08 -15.41 1.91
CA GLU A 89 -19.98 -16.57 2.08
C GLU A 89 -20.08 -17.42 0.82
N GLU A 90 -20.08 -16.81 -0.37
CA GLU A 90 -20.09 -17.54 -1.63
C GLU A 90 -18.78 -18.32 -1.86
N ILE A 91 -17.64 -17.71 -1.53
CA ILE A 91 -16.33 -18.39 -1.55
C ILE A 91 -16.32 -19.56 -0.56
N LEU A 92 -16.84 -19.38 0.66
CA LEU A 92 -16.95 -20.47 1.64
C LEU A 92 -17.82 -21.62 1.12
N ARG A 93 -18.99 -21.34 0.53
CA ARG A 93 -19.84 -22.38 -0.07
C ARG A 93 -19.15 -23.11 -1.22
N SER A 94 -18.38 -22.41 -2.04
CA SER A 94 -17.61 -23.03 -3.12
C SER A 94 -16.46 -23.89 -2.58
N ASN A 95 -15.79 -23.44 -1.53
CA ASN A 95 -14.75 -24.23 -0.86
C ASN A 95 -15.32 -25.50 -0.21
N ASP A 96 -16.47 -25.39 0.46
CA ASP A 96 -17.15 -26.56 1.04
C ASP A 96 -17.50 -27.60 -0.05
N LYS A 97 -17.99 -27.15 -1.22
CA LYS A 97 -18.24 -28.03 -2.37
C LYS A 97 -16.97 -28.70 -2.88
N LEU A 98 -15.90 -27.94 -3.09
CA LEU A 98 -14.61 -28.51 -3.51
C LEU A 98 -14.06 -29.50 -2.48
N SER A 99 -14.21 -29.21 -1.19
CA SER A 99 -13.82 -30.12 -0.12
C SER A 99 -14.62 -31.43 -0.17
N THR A 100 -15.92 -31.38 -0.51
CA THR A 100 -16.72 -32.60 -0.69
C THR A 100 -16.30 -33.39 -1.93
N GLU A 101 -16.03 -32.71 -3.05
CA GLU A 101 -15.55 -33.36 -4.29
C GLU A 101 -14.19 -34.04 -4.08
N ILE A 102 -13.26 -33.39 -3.36
CA ILE A 102 -11.96 -33.98 -3.00
C ILE A 102 -12.15 -35.24 -2.14
N ALA A 103 -13.10 -35.22 -1.20
CA ALA A 103 -13.39 -36.39 -0.36
C ALA A 103 -13.94 -37.57 -1.20
N GLU A 104 -14.81 -37.29 -2.17
CA GLU A 104 -15.34 -38.31 -3.09
C GLU A 104 -14.25 -38.88 -4.00
N VAL A 105 -13.38 -38.03 -4.56
CA VAL A 105 -12.24 -38.46 -5.39
C VAL A 105 -11.26 -39.32 -4.58
N ASN A 106 -10.98 -38.97 -3.33
CA ASN A 106 -10.13 -39.79 -2.46
C ASN A 106 -10.76 -41.16 -2.19
N LYS A 107 -12.08 -41.22 -1.97
CA LYS A 107 -12.78 -42.50 -1.80
C LYS A 107 -12.70 -43.36 -3.07
N ALA A 108 -12.91 -42.77 -4.24
CA ALA A 108 -12.78 -43.47 -5.52
C ALA A 108 -11.34 -43.97 -5.75
N LYS A 109 -10.33 -43.17 -5.39
CA LYS A 109 -8.91 -43.57 -5.43
C LYS A 109 -8.66 -44.79 -4.53
N ASP A 110 -9.18 -44.79 -3.30
CA ASP A 110 -9.02 -45.91 -2.38
C ASP A 110 -9.66 -47.20 -2.92
N GLU A 111 -10.81 -47.09 -3.61
CA GLU A 111 -11.46 -48.21 -4.29
C GLU A 111 -10.61 -48.74 -5.45
N VAL A 112 -10.03 -47.86 -6.27
CA VAL A 112 -9.12 -48.25 -7.36
C VAL A 112 -7.87 -48.94 -6.81
N VAL A 113 -7.29 -48.44 -5.72
CA VAL A 113 -6.11 -49.06 -5.08
C VAL A 113 -6.45 -50.48 -4.59
N LYS A 114 -7.65 -50.72 -4.05
CA LYS A 114 -8.09 -52.07 -3.68
C LYS A 114 -8.19 -52.99 -4.90
N HIS A 115 -8.76 -52.52 -6.00
CA HIS A 115 -8.83 -53.32 -7.23
C HIS A 115 -7.44 -53.63 -7.79
N LEU A 116 -6.48 -52.71 -7.71
CA LEU A 116 -5.09 -52.97 -8.11
C LEU A 116 -4.43 -54.05 -7.23
N ASP A 117 -4.69 -54.05 -5.92
CA ASP A 117 -4.21 -55.10 -5.01
C ASP A 117 -4.83 -56.46 -5.33
N GLU A 118 -6.13 -56.50 -5.66
CA GLU A 118 -6.82 -57.72 -6.13
C GLU A 118 -6.24 -58.26 -7.45
N VAL A 119 -6.01 -57.38 -8.43
CA VAL A 119 -5.38 -57.74 -9.71
C VAL A 119 -3.96 -58.26 -9.49
N THR A 120 -3.19 -57.63 -8.60
CA THR A 120 -1.83 -58.08 -8.25
C THR A 120 -1.86 -59.50 -7.69
N LYS A 121 -2.79 -59.80 -6.76
CA LYS A 121 -2.97 -61.15 -6.22
C LYS A 121 -3.38 -62.15 -7.30
N ALA A 122 -4.22 -61.76 -8.26
CA ALA A 122 -4.61 -62.61 -9.37
C ALA A 122 -3.41 -62.94 -10.29
N ILE A 123 -2.57 -61.95 -10.57
CA ILE A 123 -1.33 -62.13 -11.35
C ILE A 123 -0.38 -63.11 -10.64
N ASP A 124 -0.18 -62.94 -9.33
CA ASP A 124 0.66 -63.86 -8.54
C ASP A 124 0.10 -65.29 -8.53
N GLY A 125 -1.23 -65.44 -8.44
CA GLY A 125 -1.92 -66.72 -8.56
C GLY A 125 -1.70 -67.40 -9.92
N LEU A 126 -1.83 -66.65 -11.02
CA LEU A 126 -1.55 -67.15 -12.37
C LEU A 126 -0.08 -67.54 -12.54
N ARG A 127 0.84 -66.77 -11.97
CA ARG A 127 2.28 -67.08 -12.00
C ARG A 127 2.58 -68.39 -11.29
N SER A 128 1.97 -68.65 -10.14
CA SER A 128 2.11 -69.93 -9.43
C SER A 128 1.57 -71.10 -10.25
N GLN A 129 0.42 -70.94 -10.92
CA GLN A 129 -0.13 -71.97 -11.80
C GLN A 129 0.79 -72.24 -12.99
N LEU A 130 1.38 -71.20 -13.58
CA LEU A 130 2.34 -71.37 -14.68
C LEU A 130 3.60 -72.13 -14.21
N ASP A 131 4.10 -71.85 -13.01
CA ASP A 131 5.22 -72.58 -12.41
C ASP A 131 4.88 -74.07 -12.15
N GLU A 132 3.64 -74.38 -11.77
CA GLU A 132 3.17 -75.76 -11.62
C GLU A 132 3.05 -76.48 -12.97
N VAL A 133 2.45 -75.81 -13.97
CA VAL A 133 2.31 -76.37 -15.33
C VAL A 133 3.67 -76.60 -15.97
N THR A 134 4.63 -75.70 -15.77
CA THR A 134 5.99 -75.87 -16.30
C THR A 134 6.71 -77.05 -15.63
N LYS A 135 6.60 -77.20 -14.30
CA LYS A 135 7.12 -78.38 -13.59
C LYS A 135 6.46 -79.67 -14.07
N ALA A 136 5.14 -79.68 -14.27
CA ALA A 136 4.41 -80.84 -14.80
C ALA A 136 4.85 -81.18 -16.23
N LYS A 137 5.01 -80.17 -17.10
CA LYS A 137 5.52 -80.31 -18.46
C LYS A 137 6.93 -80.90 -18.46
N ASP A 138 7.82 -80.42 -17.60
CA ASP A 138 9.20 -80.93 -17.50
C ASP A 138 9.24 -82.36 -16.95
N GLY A 139 8.34 -82.70 -16.02
CA GLY A 139 8.11 -84.07 -15.57
C GLY A 139 7.65 -85.00 -16.71
N LEU A 140 6.62 -84.60 -17.45
CA LEU A 140 6.14 -85.34 -18.62
C LEU A 140 7.21 -85.44 -19.70
N ARG A 141 8.02 -84.40 -19.92
CA ARG A 141 9.12 -84.42 -20.89
C ARG A 141 10.18 -85.44 -20.49
N SER A 142 10.54 -85.50 -19.20
CA SER A 142 11.46 -86.51 -18.66
C SER A 142 10.88 -87.94 -18.80
N GLU A 143 9.59 -88.12 -18.54
CA GLU A 143 8.90 -89.40 -18.75
C GLU A 143 8.85 -89.80 -20.23
N ILE A 144 8.61 -88.85 -21.14
CA ILE A 144 8.64 -89.07 -22.60
C ILE A 144 10.06 -89.40 -23.05
N GLU A 145 11.09 -88.72 -22.56
CA GLU A 145 12.48 -88.99 -22.90
C GLU A 145 12.92 -90.38 -22.41
N ASN A 146 12.53 -90.75 -21.18
CA ASN A 146 12.76 -92.08 -20.64
C ASN A 146 11.97 -93.15 -21.42
N SER A 147 10.71 -92.88 -21.76
CA SER A 147 9.87 -93.77 -22.57
C SER A 147 10.39 -93.91 -24.00
N ALA A 148 10.88 -92.83 -24.62
CA ALA A 148 11.50 -92.83 -25.94
C ALA A 148 12.81 -93.62 -25.91
N HIS A 149 13.65 -93.45 -24.88
CA HIS A 149 14.84 -94.26 -24.68
C HIS A 149 14.49 -95.75 -24.52
N MET A 150 13.46 -96.06 -23.73
CA MET A 150 12.93 -97.43 -23.59
C MET A 150 12.34 -97.97 -24.89
N LEU A 151 11.66 -97.14 -25.70
CA LEU A 151 11.10 -97.50 -27.00
C LEU A 151 12.18 -97.71 -28.04
N VAL A 152 13.25 -96.92 -28.08
CA VAL A 152 14.39 -97.12 -28.99
C VAL A 152 15.11 -98.42 -28.62
N THR A 153 15.40 -98.61 -27.33
CA THR A 153 15.98 -99.88 -26.84
C THR A 153 15.04 -101.07 -27.08
N GLY A 154 13.74 -100.83 -26.99
CA GLY A 154 12.67 -101.78 -27.28
C GLY A 154 12.58 -102.09 -28.77
N ILE A 155 12.63 -101.09 -29.64
CA ILE A 155 12.63 -101.19 -31.11
C ILE A 155 13.89 -101.87 -31.60
N GLU A 156 15.05 -101.69 -30.98
CA GLU A 156 16.24 -102.47 -31.34
C GLU A 156 16.06 -103.95 -30.97
N LYS A 157 15.48 -104.23 -29.80
CA LYS A 157 15.14 -105.60 -29.35
C LYS A 157 13.97 -106.24 -30.11
N ILE A 158 13.03 -105.43 -30.58
CA ILE A 158 11.83 -105.80 -31.35
C ILE A 158 12.21 -105.90 -32.81
N SER A 159 13.00 -105.02 -33.40
CA SER A 159 13.53 -105.12 -34.77
C SER A 159 14.35 -106.40 -34.96
N GLY A 160 15.12 -106.79 -33.92
CA GLY A 160 15.74 -108.13 -33.86
C GLY A 160 14.77 -109.32 -33.66
N LYS A 161 13.51 -109.08 -33.26
CA LYS A 161 12.47 -110.10 -33.02
C LYS A 161 11.25 -110.02 -33.98
N VAL A 162 11.13 -108.95 -34.77
CA VAL A 162 10.00 -108.53 -35.64
C VAL A 162 10.46 -108.45 -37.11
N SER A 163 11.55 -109.13 -37.45
CA SER A 163 11.65 -109.74 -38.77
C SER A 163 10.51 -110.74 -39.03
N ASN A 164 9.74 -111.11 -38.00
CA ASN A 164 8.57 -111.98 -38.08
C ASN A 164 7.38 -111.32 -37.33
N PHE A 165 6.21 -111.26 -37.97
CA PHE A 165 4.86 -110.87 -37.49
C PHE A 165 4.48 -109.39 -37.64
N LYS A 166 3.50 -109.01 -38.47
CA LYS A 166 2.15 -109.59 -38.64
C LYS A 166 1.64 -109.30 -40.08
N ASN A 167 1.18 -110.23 -40.93
CA ASN A 167 0.34 -111.45 -40.91
C ASN A 167 -1.18 -111.22 -41.05
N PHE A 168 -1.65 -111.21 -42.31
CA PHE A 168 -2.92 -111.86 -42.70
C PHE A 168 -2.77 -113.40 -42.82
N SER A 169 -1.65 -113.94 -42.35
CA SER A 169 -1.20 -115.31 -42.60
C SER A 169 -1.77 -116.37 -41.63
N ALA A 170 -2.59 -115.99 -40.66
CA ALA A 170 -3.11 -116.91 -39.66
C ALA A 170 -4.56 -117.30 -39.95
N GLY A 171 -4.73 -118.20 -40.92
CA GLY A 171 -6.03 -118.77 -41.30
C GLY A 171 -6.35 -118.44 -42.75
N GLY A 172 -6.31 -119.45 -43.62
CA GLY A 172 -6.69 -119.32 -45.03
C GLY A 172 -8.12 -118.80 -45.22
N LEU A 173 -8.58 -118.78 -46.47
CA LEU A 173 -9.93 -118.32 -46.82
C LEU A 173 -10.98 -119.00 -45.92
N PRO A 174 -11.95 -118.24 -45.35
CA PRO A 174 -13.01 -118.80 -44.51
C PRO A 174 -13.69 -120.00 -45.19
N ARG A 175 -13.64 -121.18 -44.56
CA ARG A 175 -14.21 -122.40 -45.14
C ARG A 175 -15.70 -122.49 -44.80
N SER A 176 -16.53 -122.71 -45.81
CA SER A 176 -17.93 -123.10 -45.61
C SER A 176 -18.02 -124.60 -45.34
N GLN A 177 -18.87 -125.02 -44.40
CA GLN A 177 -19.23 -126.43 -44.21
C GLN A 177 -20.23 -126.94 -45.27
N LYS A 178 -20.87 -126.05 -46.04
CA LYS A 178 -21.88 -126.40 -47.06
C LYS A 178 -21.33 -126.64 -48.46
N TYR A 179 -20.11 -126.20 -48.75
CA TYR A 179 -19.51 -126.25 -50.08
C TYR A 179 -18.12 -126.92 -50.01
N THR A 180 -17.77 -127.72 -51.00
CA THR A 180 -16.45 -128.39 -51.13
C THR A 180 -15.85 -128.08 -52.49
N GLY A 181 -14.51 -128.13 -52.63
CA GLY A 181 -13.83 -127.77 -53.88
C GLY A 181 -13.90 -126.26 -54.21
N LEU A 182 -13.99 -125.93 -55.50
CA LEU A 182 -13.95 -124.55 -56.02
C LEU A 182 -15.02 -123.60 -55.39
N PRO A 183 -16.28 -124.01 -55.18
CA PRO A 183 -17.29 -123.16 -54.54
C PRO A 183 -16.96 -122.75 -53.09
N ALA A 184 -16.21 -123.57 -52.34
CA ALA A 184 -15.76 -123.22 -50.98
C ALA A 184 -14.71 -122.09 -50.99
N VAL A 185 -13.85 -122.08 -52.00
CA VAL A 185 -12.84 -121.03 -52.22
C VAL A 185 -13.54 -119.72 -52.57
N VAL A 186 -14.53 -119.76 -53.48
CA VAL A 186 -15.33 -118.58 -53.85
C VAL A 186 -16.05 -117.99 -52.63
N TYR A 187 -16.68 -118.82 -51.79
CA TYR A 187 -17.29 -118.35 -50.54
C TYR A 187 -16.30 -117.66 -49.60
N GLY A 188 -15.12 -118.27 -49.39
CA GLY A 188 -14.11 -117.68 -48.53
C GLY A 188 -13.56 -116.36 -49.08
N VAL A 189 -13.44 -116.22 -50.40
CA VAL A 189 -13.02 -114.96 -51.04
C VAL A 189 -14.07 -113.90 -50.79
N ILE A 190 -15.34 -114.19 -51.06
CA ILE A 190 -16.45 -113.26 -50.84
C ILE A 190 -16.54 -112.84 -49.38
N LYS A 191 -16.44 -113.78 -48.44
CA LYS A 191 -16.52 -113.48 -47.00
C LYS A 191 -15.37 -112.59 -46.54
N ARG A 192 -14.13 -112.92 -46.93
CA ARG A 192 -12.95 -112.10 -46.61
C ARG A 192 -13.04 -110.71 -47.24
N THR A 193 -13.51 -110.61 -48.49
CA THR A 193 -13.73 -109.31 -49.14
C THR A 193 -14.78 -108.48 -48.40
N ASN A 194 -15.88 -109.09 -47.94
CA ASN A 194 -16.88 -108.38 -47.14
C ASN A 194 -16.32 -107.93 -45.79
N GLU A 195 -15.56 -108.77 -45.08
CA GLU A 195 -14.87 -108.39 -43.84
C GLU A 195 -13.89 -107.22 -44.06
N ILE A 196 -13.16 -107.22 -45.19
CA ILE A 196 -12.28 -106.10 -45.58
C ILE A 196 -13.08 -104.84 -45.88
N VAL A 197 -14.20 -104.96 -46.60
CA VAL A 197 -15.05 -103.81 -46.92
C VAL A 197 -15.71 -103.24 -45.67
N GLU A 198 -16.20 -104.07 -44.75
CA GLU A 198 -16.77 -103.64 -43.47
C GLU A 198 -15.73 -102.93 -42.60
N GLU A 199 -14.50 -103.44 -42.54
CA GLU A 199 -13.40 -102.78 -41.83
C GLU A 199 -12.99 -101.45 -42.50
N LEU A 200 -12.91 -101.41 -43.83
CA LEU A 200 -12.63 -100.17 -44.57
C LEU A 200 -13.73 -99.12 -44.36
N VAL A 201 -15.00 -99.54 -44.38
CA VAL A 201 -16.14 -98.65 -44.08
C VAL A 201 -16.07 -98.18 -42.63
N GLY A 202 -15.76 -99.06 -41.68
CA GLY A 202 -15.55 -98.70 -40.28
C GLY A 202 -14.44 -97.66 -40.07
N GLN A 203 -13.32 -97.80 -40.78
CA GLN A 203 -12.23 -96.82 -40.75
C GLN A 203 -12.60 -95.48 -41.40
N ILE A 204 -13.34 -95.51 -42.52
CA ILE A 204 -13.85 -94.31 -43.18
C ILE A 204 -14.82 -93.58 -42.25
N ASP A 205 -15.75 -94.29 -41.59
CA ASP A 205 -16.72 -93.72 -40.66
C ASP A 205 -16.05 -93.16 -39.41
N ALA A 206 -15.06 -93.86 -38.85
CA ALA A 206 -14.28 -93.37 -37.70
C ALA A 206 -13.50 -92.09 -38.07
N THR A 207 -12.89 -92.06 -39.26
CA THR A 207 -12.18 -90.88 -39.78
C THR A 207 -13.14 -89.71 -40.04
N ALA A 208 -14.33 -89.99 -40.61
CA ALA A 208 -15.35 -88.99 -40.86
C ALA A 208 -15.91 -88.38 -39.58
N LYS A 209 -16.15 -89.20 -38.54
CA LYS A 209 -16.54 -88.73 -37.20
C LYS A 209 -15.46 -87.84 -36.59
N SER A 210 -14.21 -88.30 -36.54
CA SER A 210 -13.10 -87.50 -36.00
C SER A 210 -12.94 -86.16 -36.74
N ARG A 211 -13.07 -86.14 -38.07
CA ARG A 211 -13.04 -84.89 -38.85
C ARG A 211 -14.20 -83.97 -38.52
N ASN A 212 -15.41 -84.51 -38.33
CA ASN A 212 -16.58 -83.71 -37.95
C ASN A 212 -16.41 -83.14 -36.54
N ASP A 213 -15.89 -83.90 -35.59
CA ASP A 213 -15.61 -83.44 -34.22
C ASP A 213 -14.60 -82.28 -34.22
N VAL A 214 -13.53 -82.37 -35.03
CA VAL A 214 -12.55 -81.27 -35.21
C VAL A 214 -13.20 -80.04 -35.83
N ARG A 215 -14.09 -80.23 -36.83
CA ARG A 215 -14.82 -79.11 -37.44
C ARG A 215 -15.73 -78.41 -36.42
N GLU A 216 -16.43 -79.16 -35.58
CA GLU A 216 -17.30 -78.60 -34.54
C GLU A 216 -16.49 -77.86 -33.48
N GLN A 217 -15.35 -78.40 -33.02
CA GLN A 217 -14.45 -77.69 -32.12
C GLN A 217 -13.90 -76.40 -32.73
N MET A 218 -13.54 -76.43 -34.02
CA MET A 218 -13.09 -75.25 -34.74
C MET A 218 -14.21 -74.20 -34.87
N GLU A 219 -15.46 -74.62 -35.14
CA GLU A 219 -16.62 -73.74 -35.19
C GLU A 219 -16.90 -73.09 -33.81
N GLN A 220 -16.82 -73.86 -32.72
CA GLN A 220 -16.94 -73.34 -31.35
C GLN A 220 -15.87 -72.28 -31.04
N ARG A 221 -14.60 -72.56 -31.35
CA ARG A 221 -13.51 -71.58 -31.19
C ARG A 221 -13.70 -70.34 -32.06
N ASN A 222 -14.25 -70.48 -33.26
CA ASN A 222 -14.52 -69.35 -34.13
C ASN A 222 -15.61 -68.43 -33.56
N PHE A 223 -16.65 -69.00 -32.92
CA PHE A 223 -17.64 -68.21 -32.21
C PHE A 223 -17.06 -67.49 -30.98
N GLU A 224 -16.20 -68.17 -30.21
CA GLU A 224 -15.50 -67.57 -29.07
C GLU A 224 -14.65 -66.38 -29.50
N ILE A 225 -13.82 -66.55 -30.55
CA ILE A 225 -13.01 -65.47 -31.12
C ILE A 225 -13.89 -64.31 -31.59
N ALA A 226 -15.03 -64.58 -32.23
CA ALA A 226 -15.93 -63.52 -32.69
C ALA A 226 -16.52 -62.70 -31.54
N ILE A 227 -16.82 -63.33 -30.40
CA ILE A 227 -17.30 -62.64 -29.18
C ILE A 227 -16.17 -61.78 -28.62
N GLU A 228 -14.97 -62.33 -28.42
CA GLU A 228 -13.80 -61.60 -27.92
C GLU A 228 -13.47 -60.38 -28.80
N VAL A 229 -13.48 -60.56 -30.13
CA VAL A 229 -13.27 -59.46 -31.08
C VAL A 229 -14.36 -58.40 -30.95
N SER A 230 -15.62 -58.80 -30.80
CA SER A 230 -16.73 -57.84 -30.63
C SER A 230 -16.57 -57.02 -29.34
N GLU A 231 -16.13 -57.65 -28.24
CA GLU A 231 -15.87 -56.97 -26.97
C GLU A 231 -14.68 -56.01 -27.08
N LEU A 232 -13.60 -56.43 -27.73
CA LEU A 232 -12.45 -55.56 -28.01
C LEU A 232 -12.84 -54.38 -28.90
N GLU A 233 -13.67 -54.57 -29.92
CA GLU A 233 -14.16 -53.49 -30.77
C GLU A 233 -15.03 -52.49 -30.00
N ALA A 234 -15.86 -52.97 -29.08
CA ALA A 234 -16.68 -52.11 -28.20
C ALA A 234 -15.79 -51.28 -27.26
N THR A 235 -14.78 -51.90 -26.63
CA THR A 235 -13.85 -51.18 -25.74
C THR A 235 -13.01 -50.16 -26.50
N ILE A 236 -12.49 -50.50 -27.68
CA ILE A 236 -11.77 -49.56 -28.56
C ILE A 236 -12.67 -48.38 -28.95
N SER A 237 -13.94 -48.64 -29.27
CA SER A 237 -14.90 -47.59 -29.63
C SER A 237 -15.16 -46.64 -28.46
N GLY A 238 -15.35 -47.16 -27.24
CA GLY A 238 -15.49 -46.34 -26.03
C GLY A 238 -14.26 -45.48 -25.74
N LEU A 239 -13.06 -46.07 -25.82
CA LEU A 239 -11.80 -45.34 -25.65
C LEU A 239 -11.62 -44.23 -26.70
N ARG A 240 -12.00 -44.47 -27.95
CA ARG A 240 -11.96 -43.44 -29.00
C ARG A 240 -12.89 -42.26 -28.69
N GLU A 241 -14.09 -42.53 -28.18
CA GLU A 241 -15.03 -41.47 -27.78
C GLU A 241 -14.47 -40.65 -26.60
N GLU A 242 -13.88 -41.32 -25.60
CA GLU A 242 -13.22 -40.63 -24.48
C GLU A 242 -12.04 -39.76 -24.94
N VAL A 243 -11.20 -40.26 -25.85
CA VAL A 243 -10.10 -39.49 -26.45
C VAL A 243 -10.64 -38.27 -27.19
N ALA A 244 -11.72 -38.42 -27.96
CA ALA A 244 -12.34 -37.29 -28.67
C ALA A 244 -12.89 -36.24 -27.68
N LYS A 245 -13.53 -36.67 -26.58
CA LYS A 245 -14.02 -35.77 -25.52
C LYS A 245 -12.87 -35.06 -24.80
N LYS A 246 -11.78 -35.76 -24.48
CA LYS A 246 -10.60 -35.15 -23.85
C LYS A 246 -9.90 -34.18 -24.80
N SER A 247 -9.81 -34.52 -26.08
CA SER A 247 -9.21 -33.65 -27.10
C SER A 247 -9.98 -32.34 -27.26
N SER A 248 -11.32 -32.38 -27.27
CA SER A 248 -12.11 -31.14 -27.36
C SER A 248 -12.02 -30.29 -26.09
N PHE A 249 -11.88 -30.91 -24.92
CA PHE A 249 -11.61 -30.20 -23.67
C PHE A 249 -10.25 -29.50 -23.68
N ILE A 250 -9.20 -30.18 -24.17
CA ILE A 250 -7.86 -29.60 -24.33
C ILE A 250 -7.90 -28.40 -25.28
N GLU A 251 -8.57 -28.51 -26.43
CA GLU A 251 -8.71 -27.41 -27.40
C GLU A 251 -9.43 -26.19 -26.78
N ASN A 252 -10.47 -26.42 -25.97
CA ASN A 252 -11.14 -25.35 -25.24
C ASN A 252 -10.23 -24.68 -24.20
N LEU A 253 -9.42 -25.46 -23.47
CA LEU A 253 -8.44 -24.93 -22.53
C LEU A 253 -7.34 -24.13 -23.24
N GLU A 254 -6.83 -24.62 -24.36
CA GLU A 254 -5.83 -23.93 -25.19
C GLU A 254 -6.37 -22.59 -25.67
N LYS A 255 -7.61 -22.55 -26.15
CA LYS A 255 -8.26 -21.29 -26.53
C LYS A 255 -8.42 -20.33 -25.35
N SER A 256 -8.80 -20.83 -24.18
CA SER A 256 -8.90 -20.00 -22.97
C SER A 256 -7.54 -19.50 -22.50
N LEU A 257 -6.46 -20.27 -22.70
CA LEU A 257 -5.10 -19.88 -22.37
C LEU A 257 -4.65 -18.72 -23.26
N ILE A 258 -4.86 -18.82 -24.57
CA ILE A 258 -4.54 -17.74 -25.52
C ILE A 258 -5.27 -16.43 -25.15
N GLU A 259 -6.56 -16.49 -24.80
CA GLU A 259 -7.31 -15.30 -24.35
C GLU A 259 -6.73 -14.70 -23.05
N LYS A 260 -6.22 -15.54 -22.15
CA LYS A 260 -5.59 -15.07 -20.92
C LYS A 260 -4.22 -14.45 -21.21
N ASP A 261 -3.43 -15.02 -22.09
CA ASP A 261 -2.13 -14.48 -22.49
C ASP A 261 -2.27 -13.11 -23.16
N GLU A 262 -3.31 -12.90 -23.98
CA GLU A 262 -3.65 -11.58 -24.54
C GLU A 262 -3.96 -10.55 -23.44
N LYS A 263 -4.77 -10.93 -22.44
CA LYS A 263 -5.07 -10.06 -21.29
C LYS A 263 -3.84 -9.77 -20.44
N VAL A 264 -2.95 -10.74 -20.27
CA VAL A 264 -1.67 -10.54 -19.56
C VAL A 264 -0.81 -9.53 -20.31
N ALA A 265 -0.70 -9.64 -21.64
CA ALA A 265 0.04 -8.67 -22.45
C ALA A 265 -0.56 -7.25 -22.36
N GLU A 266 -1.88 -7.13 -22.30
CA GLU A 266 -2.55 -5.83 -22.09
C GLU A 266 -2.23 -5.24 -20.71
N ILE A 267 -2.29 -6.05 -19.64
CA ILE A 267 -1.94 -5.63 -18.28
C ILE A 267 -0.45 -5.23 -18.20
N GLU A 268 0.45 -5.96 -18.86
CA GLU A 268 1.87 -5.62 -18.93
C GLU A 268 2.10 -4.27 -19.61
N SER A 269 1.38 -3.99 -20.71
CA SER A 269 1.42 -2.68 -21.38
C SER A 269 0.95 -1.55 -20.46
N GLN A 270 -0.18 -1.74 -19.76
CA GLN A 270 -0.68 -0.77 -18.78
C GLN A 270 0.31 -0.58 -17.61
N GLY A 271 0.98 -1.64 -17.18
CA GLY A 271 2.02 -1.59 -16.15
C GLY A 271 3.24 -0.77 -16.59
N LEU A 272 3.62 -0.83 -17.86
CA LEU A 272 4.69 0.00 -18.42
C LEU A 272 4.29 1.49 -18.46
N GLU A 273 3.05 1.80 -18.87
CA GLU A 273 2.52 3.17 -18.87
C GLU A 273 2.50 3.76 -17.46
N LEU A 274 2.00 3.01 -16.47
CA LEU A 274 2.00 3.44 -15.07
C LEU A 274 3.41 3.65 -14.53
N ARG A 275 4.37 2.78 -14.89
CA ARG A 275 5.77 2.94 -14.51
C ARG A 275 6.37 4.22 -15.10
N GLN A 276 6.06 4.54 -16.35
CA GLN A 276 6.51 5.78 -16.97
C GLN A 276 5.92 7.00 -16.25
N LEU A 277 4.63 6.97 -15.91
CA LEU A 277 3.98 8.03 -15.16
C LEU A 277 4.59 8.22 -13.76
N VAL A 278 4.89 7.12 -13.06
CA VAL A 278 5.58 7.17 -11.76
C VAL A 278 6.95 7.83 -11.90
N ASN A 279 7.74 7.46 -12.92
CA ASN A 279 9.03 8.09 -13.18
C ASN A 279 8.88 9.60 -13.44
N GLU A 280 7.88 10.02 -14.21
CA GLU A 280 7.61 11.45 -14.45
C GLU A 280 7.27 12.21 -13.15
N TYR A 281 6.51 11.59 -12.24
CA TYR A 281 6.22 12.19 -10.94
C TYR A 281 7.45 12.20 -10.02
N GLU A 282 8.29 11.17 -10.08
CA GLU A 282 9.54 11.12 -9.29
C GLU A 282 10.54 12.17 -9.77
N ASP A 283 10.68 12.38 -11.08
CA ASP A 283 11.53 13.44 -11.64
C ASP A 283 11.01 14.83 -11.25
N LYS A 284 9.68 15.03 -11.26
CA LYS A 284 9.07 16.26 -10.72
C LYS A 284 9.39 16.42 -9.24
N LEU A 285 9.26 15.36 -8.44
CA LEU A 285 9.56 15.39 -7.01
C LEU A 285 11.02 15.75 -6.73
N LYS A 286 11.98 15.16 -7.45
CA LYS A 286 13.41 15.51 -7.35
C LYS A 286 13.67 16.96 -7.71
N ASN A 287 13.00 17.47 -8.75
CA ASN A 287 13.08 18.89 -9.10
C ASN A 287 12.51 19.77 -7.97
N PHE A 288 11.38 19.38 -7.35
CA PHE A 288 10.82 20.08 -6.19
C PHE A 288 11.76 20.05 -4.97
N GLU A 289 12.37 18.90 -4.64
CA GLU A 289 13.35 18.78 -3.55
C GLU A 289 14.59 19.66 -3.77
N SER A 290 15.06 19.79 -5.01
CA SER A 290 16.22 20.63 -5.33
C SER A 290 16.01 22.13 -5.07
N GLN A 291 14.76 22.59 -5.12
CA GLN A 291 14.39 23.99 -4.88
C GLN A 291 14.15 24.29 -3.39
N TRP A 292 14.06 23.26 -2.56
CA TRP A 292 13.67 23.38 -1.15
C TRP A 292 14.66 24.18 -0.29
N PRO A 293 15.99 23.95 -0.41
CA PRO A 293 16.98 24.73 0.35
C PRO A 293 16.94 26.22 0.04
N LEU A 294 16.69 26.58 -1.23
CA LEU A 294 16.61 27.98 -1.66
C LEU A 294 15.44 28.70 -0.99
N LEU A 295 14.30 28.03 -0.84
CA LEU A 295 13.13 28.62 -0.21
C LEU A 295 13.32 28.79 1.30
N VAL A 296 13.95 27.82 1.96
CA VAL A 296 14.32 27.92 3.37
C VAL A 296 15.25 29.12 3.61
N ASP A 297 16.24 29.31 2.74
CA ASP A 297 17.12 30.47 2.79
C ASP A 297 16.35 31.79 2.60
N GLN A 298 15.45 31.86 1.61
CA GLN A 298 14.61 33.05 1.38
C GLN A 298 13.79 33.41 2.63
N LEU A 299 13.13 32.44 3.25
CA LEU A 299 12.31 32.66 4.42
C LEU A 299 13.13 33.15 5.63
N ASN A 300 14.34 32.60 5.81
CA ASN A 300 15.29 33.05 6.82
C ASN A 300 15.75 34.51 6.60
N TYR A 301 16.01 34.90 5.35
CA TYR A 301 16.33 36.30 5.03
C TYR A 301 15.13 37.23 5.27
N VAL A 302 13.92 36.80 4.91
CA VAL A 302 12.68 37.55 5.14
C VAL A 302 12.48 37.79 6.63
N SER A 303 12.60 36.77 7.48
CA SER A 303 12.52 36.93 8.93
C SER A 303 13.56 37.92 9.46
N LYS A 304 14.84 37.79 9.06
CA LYS A 304 15.91 38.71 9.49
C LYS A 304 15.67 40.16 9.08
N ILE A 305 15.21 40.40 7.85
CA ILE A 305 14.94 41.76 7.37
C ILE A 305 13.74 42.34 8.12
N HIS A 306 12.70 41.54 8.36
CA HIS A 306 11.53 41.96 9.12
C HIS A 306 11.92 42.43 10.52
N ASP A 307 12.72 41.64 11.25
CA ASP A 307 13.19 41.98 12.60
C ASP A 307 14.01 43.29 12.60
N GLN A 308 14.93 43.45 11.64
CA GLN A 308 15.74 44.66 11.52
C GLN A 308 14.91 45.91 11.22
N VAL A 309 13.94 45.81 10.32
CA VAL A 309 13.05 46.95 10.00
C VAL A 309 12.19 47.31 11.21
N TYR A 310 11.72 46.31 11.96
CA TYR A 310 10.96 46.51 13.18
C TYR A 310 11.79 47.22 14.27
N ASP A 311 13.04 46.82 14.47
CA ASP A 311 13.96 47.50 15.39
C ASP A 311 14.15 48.98 15.03
N ILE A 312 14.24 49.30 13.73
CA ILE A 312 14.32 50.69 13.26
C ILE A 312 13.04 51.46 13.60
N ILE A 313 11.86 50.87 13.41
CA ILE A 313 10.58 51.50 13.80
C ILE A 313 10.59 51.86 15.28
N LYS A 314 11.04 50.92 16.13
CA LYS A 314 11.11 51.12 17.58
C LYS A 314 12.02 52.29 17.97
N ILE A 315 13.14 52.47 17.28
CA ILE A 315 14.08 53.58 17.53
C ILE A 315 13.50 54.93 17.06
N VAL A 316 12.79 54.95 15.92
CA VAL A 316 12.28 56.20 15.32
C VAL A 316 10.98 56.67 16.00
N ASP A 317 10.19 55.75 16.56
CA ASP A 317 8.90 56.02 17.20
C ASP A 317 8.96 56.04 18.73
N ASP A 318 9.80 56.93 19.27
CA ASP A 318 10.14 57.04 20.70
C ASP A 318 8.96 57.46 21.63
N GLY A 319 7.69 57.32 21.19
CA GLY A 319 6.53 57.81 21.96
C GLY A 319 5.13 57.28 21.61
N ASN A 320 4.95 56.36 20.66
CA ASN A 320 3.64 55.74 20.40
C ASN A 320 3.74 54.22 20.51
N LEU A 321 3.55 53.72 21.74
CA LEU A 321 3.63 52.30 22.10
C LEU A 321 2.38 51.49 21.69
N ASP A 322 1.68 51.87 20.61
CA ASP A 322 0.38 51.30 20.24
C ASP A 322 0.44 50.42 18.97
N GLN A 323 1.53 49.68 18.76
CA GLN A 323 1.63 48.74 17.64
C GLN A 323 1.87 47.31 18.12
N SER A 324 0.94 46.83 18.95
CA SER A 324 0.82 45.43 19.36
C SER A 324 0.38 44.47 18.22
N GLY A 325 0.14 44.97 17.01
CA GLY A 325 -0.35 44.17 15.88
C GLY A 325 0.65 43.90 14.75
N LEU A 326 1.90 44.37 14.86
CA LEU A 326 2.91 44.24 13.79
C LEU A 326 4.11 43.37 14.18
N SER A 327 4.16 42.87 15.42
CA SER A 327 5.27 42.08 15.94
C SER A 327 4.81 40.67 16.29
N GLU A 328 4.67 39.84 15.26
CA GLU A 328 4.79 38.40 15.43
C GLU A 328 5.37 37.86 14.12
N CYS A 329 6.67 37.58 14.11
CA CYS A 329 7.34 36.94 12.98
C CYS A 329 6.80 35.51 12.85
N LEU A 330 5.69 35.34 12.11
CA LEU A 330 5.04 34.04 11.87
C LEU A 330 5.69 33.25 10.72
N PHE A 331 6.71 33.80 10.06
CA PHE A 331 7.30 33.26 8.83
C PHE A 331 8.44 32.29 9.13
N LEU A 332 8.13 31.18 9.82
CA LEU A 332 9.08 30.11 10.08
C LEU A 332 9.05 29.06 8.95
N PRO A 333 10.20 28.46 8.58
CA PRO A 333 10.22 27.39 7.59
C PRO A 333 9.44 26.20 8.13
N GLN A 334 8.32 25.87 7.50
CA GLN A 334 7.51 24.72 7.88
C GLN A 334 7.95 23.52 7.05
N GLU A 335 8.31 22.42 7.71
CA GLU A 335 9.00 21.27 7.08
C GLU A 335 8.15 20.53 6.03
N THR A 336 6.85 20.80 5.93
CA THR A 336 5.91 19.90 5.26
C THR A 336 5.14 20.45 4.06
N ASP A 337 5.07 21.77 3.83
CA ASP A 337 4.35 22.32 2.66
C ASP A 337 5.12 23.45 1.95
N MET A 338 5.63 23.16 0.74
CA MET A 338 6.32 24.11 -0.16
C MET A 338 5.42 25.22 -0.64
N GLU A 339 4.15 24.93 -0.87
CA GLU A 339 3.18 25.92 -1.26
C GLU A 339 2.92 26.90 -0.09
N GLU A 340 2.88 26.40 1.14
CA GLU A 340 2.75 27.20 2.36
C GLU A 340 4.00 28.03 2.62
N ASN A 341 5.20 27.49 2.45
CA ASN A 341 6.44 28.26 2.60
C ASN A 341 6.58 29.34 1.51
N ILE A 342 6.14 29.11 0.27
CA ILE A 342 6.12 30.15 -0.78
C ILE A 342 5.13 31.26 -0.39
N ARG A 343 3.93 30.89 0.08
CA ARG A 343 2.95 31.86 0.59
C ARG A 343 3.48 32.64 1.79
N ALA A 344 4.14 31.98 2.73
CA ALA A 344 4.75 32.61 3.89
C ALA A 344 5.87 33.58 3.48
N SER A 345 6.72 33.21 2.52
CA SER A 345 7.77 34.10 2.00
C SER A 345 7.18 35.33 1.32
N LEU A 346 6.11 35.16 0.54
CA LEU A 346 5.43 36.27 -0.13
C LEU A 346 4.79 37.22 0.89
N ALA A 347 4.05 36.68 1.86
CA ALA A 347 3.43 37.46 2.93
C ALA A 347 4.48 38.19 3.79
N GLY A 348 5.61 37.55 4.09
CA GLY A 348 6.71 38.19 4.81
C GLY A 348 7.37 39.33 4.02
N MET A 349 7.57 39.17 2.71
CA MET A 349 8.05 40.26 1.84
C MET A 349 7.05 41.42 1.77
N GLU A 350 5.75 41.14 1.72
CA GLU A 350 4.71 42.18 1.77
C GLU A 350 4.72 42.93 3.10
N SER A 351 4.86 42.22 4.23
CA SER A 351 5.00 42.83 5.56
C SER A 351 6.23 43.75 5.64
N ILE A 352 7.40 43.27 5.20
CA ILE A 352 8.64 44.06 5.15
C ILE A 352 8.41 45.36 4.37
N TYR A 353 7.74 45.29 3.21
CA TYR A 353 7.45 46.46 2.40
C TYR A 353 6.57 47.48 3.15
N GLN A 354 5.52 47.02 3.84
CA GLN A 354 4.66 47.89 4.64
C GLN A 354 5.41 48.53 5.82
N LEU A 355 6.17 47.73 6.57
CA LEU A 355 6.99 48.22 7.68
C LEU A 355 8.02 49.24 7.22
N THR A 356 8.70 48.97 6.10
CA THR A 356 9.67 49.90 5.51
C THR A 356 9.02 51.22 5.11
N ARG A 357 7.79 51.19 4.56
CA ARG A 357 7.03 52.42 4.25
C ARG A 357 6.78 53.25 5.51
N ILE A 358 6.37 52.59 6.61
CA ILE A 358 6.15 53.23 7.91
C ILE A 358 7.45 53.84 8.45
N VAL A 359 8.57 53.11 8.41
CA VAL A 359 9.90 53.63 8.80
C VAL A 359 10.23 54.90 8.05
N VAL A 360 10.05 54.92 6.73
CA VAL A 360 10.37 56.06 5.87
C VAL A 360 9.50 57.28 6.22
N GLU A 361 8.22 57.08 6.51
CA GLU A 361 7.32 58.16 6.94
C GLU A 361 7.72 58.72 8.30
N LYS A 362 7.88 57.86 9.32
CA LYS A 362 8.26 58.31 10.67
C LYS A 362 9.64 58.98 10.70
N THR A 363 10.61 58.45 9.95
CA THR A 363 11.95 59.05 9.85
C THR A 363 11.89 60.45 9.24
N ARG A 364 11.06 60.63 8.20
CA ARG A 364 10.83 61.93 7.57
C ARG A 364 10.24 62.92 8.57
N ASP A 365 9.25 62.50 9.34
CA ASP A 365 8.60 63.35 10.36
C ASP A 365 9.59 63.75 11.47
N LEU A 366 10.41 62.79 11.94
CA LEU A 366 11.46 63.04 12.93
C LEU A 366 12.50 64.03 12.41
N VAL A 367 12.98 63.85 11.18
CA VAL A 367 13.93 64.77 10.52
C VAL A 367 13.31 66.16 10.36
N GLN A 368 12.04 66.24 9.98
CA GLN A 368 11.35 67.52 9.82
C GLN A 368 11.18 68.23 11.17
N LYS A 369 10.87 67.50 12.25
CA LYS A 369 10.82 68.02 13.62
C LYS A 369 12.18 68.56 14.06
N LYS A 370 13.25 67.77 13.90
CA LYS A 370 14.63 68.20 14.22
C LYS A 370 15.08 69.38 13.37
N SER A 371 14.69 69.45 12.09
CA SER A 371 14.98 70.60 11.22
C SER A 371 14.32 71.89 11.75
N ARG A 372 13.07 71.83 12.24
CA ARG A 372 12.40 72.97 12.87
C ARG A 372 13.10 73.39 14.17
N GLU A 373 13.48 72.43 15.03
CA GLU A 373 14.26 72.70 16.25
C GLU A 373 15.61 73.35 15.93
N VAL A 374 16.35 72.84 14.94
CA VAL A 374 17.63 73.41 14.52
C VAL A 374 17.44 74.83 14.00
N LYS A 375 16.37 75.10 13.23
CA LYS A 375 16.06 76.46 12.77
C LYS A 375 15.81 77.41 13.94
N SER A 376 15.00 77.02 14.92
CA SER A 376 14.71 77.87 16.09
C SER A 376 15.95 78.10 16.95
N LEU A 377 16.77 77.06 17.18
CA LEU A 377 18.07 77.18 17.86
C LEU A 377 19.02 78.12 17.10
N ASN A 378 19.08 78.02 15.78
CA ASN A 378 19.93 78.88 14.95
C ASN A 378 19.47 80.36 14.98
N GLU A 379 18.16 80.60 14.99
CA GLU A 379 17.59 81.94 15.18
C GLU A 379 17.95 82.51 16.57
N ALA A 380 17.83 81.69 17.63
CA ALA A 380 18.22 82.09 18.99
C ALA A 380 19.72 82.39 19.11
N VAL A 381 20.58 81.56 18.52
CA VAL A 381 22.03 81.82 18.43
C VAL A 381 22.29 83.12 17.66
N GLY A 382 21.59 83.36 16.55
CA GLY A 382 21.70 84.60 15.78
C GLY A 382 21.31 85.84 16.59
N GLN A 383 20.28 85.75 17.45
CA GLN A 383 19.91 86.83 18.38
C GLN A 383 21.02 87.07 19.42
N LEU A 384 21.52 86.03 20.07
CA LEU A 384 22.59 86.12 21.06
C LEU A 384 23.90 86.70 20.46
N VAL A 385 24.22 86.36 19.21
CA VAL A 385 25.39 86.95 18.52
C VAL A 385 25.21 88.45 18.31
N LYS A 386 24.01 88.91 17.91
CA LYS A 386 23.72 90.35 17.77
C LYS A 386 23.79 91.08 19.11
N GLU A 387 23.25 90.49 20.18
CA GLU A 387 23.35 91.04 21.54
C GLU A 387 24.81 91.14 21.99
N LYS A 388 25.62 90.10 21.74
CA LYS A 388 27.06 90.13 21.99
C LYS A 388 27.73 91.26 21.22
N GLU A 389 27.49 91.42 19.92
CA GLU A 389 28.07 92.51 19.12
C GLU A 389 27.67 93.88 19.65
N HIS A 390 26.41 94.05 20.05
CA HIS A 390 25.91 95.27 20.67
C HIS A 390 26.65 95.57 21.99
N ILE A 391 26.74 94.60 22.90
CA ILE A 391 27.50 94.72 24.16
C ILE A 391 28.97 95.03 23.89
N VAL A 392 29.60 94.37 22.92
CA VAL A 392 31.00 94.63 22.53
C VAL A 392 31.16 96.06 22.02
N SER A 393 30.23 96.58 21.21
CA SER A 393 30.27 97.96 20.74
C SER A 393 30.09 98.99 21.87
N LEU A 394 29.19 98.71 22.82
CA LEU A 394 29.00 99.51 24.04
C LEU A 394 30.27 99.53 24.89
N LEU A 395 30.90 98.36 25.11
CA LEU A 395 32.16 98.25 25.85
C LEU A 395 33.30 98.98 25.12
N ARG A 396 33.38 98.88 23.79
CA ARG A 396 34.39 99.60 23.00
C ARG A 396 34.18 101.12 23.08
N SER A 397 32.93 101.58 23.08
CA SER A 397 32.57 102.99 23.28
C SER A 397 32.91 103.49 24.69
N ALA A 398 32.61 102.68 25.72
CA ALA A 398 32.95 102.98 27.11
C ALA A 398 34.47 103.01 27.34
N LEU A 399 35.21 102.07 26.73
CA LEU A 399 36.68 102.04 26.77
C LEU A 399 37.30 103.22 26.01
N SER A 400 36.75 103.58 24.84
CA SER A 400 37.19 104.75 24.06
C SER A 400 37.02 106.05 24.86
N LYS A 401 35.87 106.26 25.51
CA LYS A 401 35.65 107.39 26.44
C LYS A 401 36.58 107.38 27.65
N ARG A 402 36.99 106.20 28.13
CA ARG A 402 37.94 106.04 29.25
C ARG A 402 39.38 106.42 28.86
N MET A 403 39.73 106.35 27.58
CA MET A 403 41.08 106.61 27.06
C MET A 403 41.28 108.08 26.63
N SER A 404 40.20 108.85 26.50
CA SER A 404 40.22 110.27 26.13
C SER A 404 40.13 111.25 27.32
N VAL A 405 40.17 110.79 28.57
CA VAL A 405 40.01 111.66 29.75
C VAL A 405 41.03 111.33 30.84
N ASP A 406 41.77 112.37 31.25
CA ASP A 406 42.78 112.40 32.31
C ASP A 406 42.27 111.83 33.66
N PRO A 407 43.15 111.28 34.52
CA PRO A 407 42.74 110.38 35.59
C PRO A 407 42.29 111.04 36.92
N SER A 408 41.88 112.31 36.97
CA SER A 408 41.76 113.04 38.26
C SER A 408 40.37 113.51 38.74
N SER A 409 39.24 113.18 38.11
CA SER A 409 37.88 113.60 38.61
C SER A 409 36.83 112.47 38.64
N LYS A 410 37.26 111.24 38.95
CA LYS A 410 36.72 110.01 38.32
C LYS A 410 35.59 109.24 39.01
N THR A 411 35.02 109.64 40.15
CA THR A 411 34.09 108.73 40.87
C THR A 411 32.61 109.09 40.75
N ASN A 412 32.24 110.37 40.69
CA ASN A 412 30.82 110.75 40.83
C ASN A 412 30.00 110.73 39.52
N GLU A 413 30.65 110.90 38.36
CA GLU A 413 29.99 110.78 37.05
C GLU A 413 29.84 109.33 36.59
N LEU A 414 30.71 108.44 37.06
CA LEU A 414 30.75 107.03 36.69
C LEU A 414 29.48 106.28 37.17
N PHE A 415 29.00 106.63 38.37
CA PHE A 415 27.73 106.10 38.90
C PHE A 415 26.52 106.63 38.16
N LYS A 416 26.48 107.92 37.78
CA LYS A 416 25.34 108.48 37.03
C LYS A 416 25.19 107.87 35.63
N VAL A 417 26.30 107.59 34.96
CA VAL A 417 26.26 106.94 33.63
C VAL A 417 25.88 105.47 33.74
N ALA A 418 26.32 104.77 34.79
CA ALA A 418 25.91 103.39 35.07
C ALA A 418 24.43 103.29 35.46
N GLU A 419 23.90 104.21 36.30
CA GLU A 419 22.47 104.27 36.65
C GLU A 419 21.59 104.55 35.43
N ASN A 420 22.03 105.44 34.54
CA ASN A 420 21.29 105.73 33.31
C ASN A 420 21.31 104.55 32.33
N GLY A 421 22.44 103.84 32.22
CA GLY A 421 22.54 102.64 31.37
C GLY A 421 21.74 101.45 31.91
N LEU A 422 21.66 101.26 33.23
CA LEU A 422 20.82 100.22 33.84
C LEU A 422 19.32 100.53 33.69
N ARG A 423 18.95 101.81 33.80
CA ARG A 423 17.57 102.26 33.56
C ARG A 423 17.13 102.06 32.11
N GLU A 424 18.02 102.25 31.14
CA GLU A 424 17.73 101.92 29.73
C GLU A 424 17.61 100.41 29.47
N ALA A 425 18.22 99.57 30.31
CA ALA A 425 18.05 98.12 30.30
C ALA A 425 16.87 97.60 31.15
N GLY A 426 16.03 98.50 31.70
CA GLY A 426 14.83 98.15 32.48
C GLY A 426 15.07 97.84 33.96
N ILE A 427 16.27 98.11 34.49
CA ILE A 427 16.64 97.84 35.89
C ILE A 427 16.80 99.17 36.63
N ASP A 428 15.83 99.52 37.47
CA ASP A 428 15.84 100.78 38.24
C ASP A 428 16.66 100.63 39.53
N PHE A 429 17.97 100.82 39.42
CA PHE A 429 18.93 100.69 40.52
C PHE A 429 19.65 102.02 40.79
N LYS A 430 19.55 102.54 42.03
CA LYS A 430 20.21 103.78 42.48
C LYS A 430 21.33 103.47 43.46
N PHE A 431 22.57 103.78 43.10
CA PHE A 431 23.78 103.59 43.91
C PHE A 431 23.82 104.51 45.15
N SER A 432 23.00 105.57 45.19
CA SER A 432 22.88 106.44 46.37
C SER A 432 22.26 105.75 47.60
N LYS A 433 21.67 104.55 47.44
CA LYS A 433 21.00 103.83 48.53
C LYS A 433 21.85 102.74 49.21
N LEU A 434 23.09 102.51 48.77
CA LEU A 434 23.98 101.45 49.29
C LEU A 434 25.17 101.97 50.12
N LEU A 435 25.33 103.29 50.27
CA LEU A 435 26.36 103.89 51.13
C LEU A 435 25.83 104.30 52.51
N SER A 436 24.60 103.93 52.85
CA SER A 436 24.09 104.03 54.21
C SER A 436 23.35 102.75 54.54
N ASP A 437 23.75 102.18 55.67
CA ASP A 437 23.07 101.14 56.44
C ASP A 437 23.41 99.69 56.08
N GLY A 438 24.35 99.15 56.87
CA GLY A 438 24.62 97.74 56.94
C GLY A 438 23.62 97.06 57.87
N LYS A 439 22.99 95.99 57.40
CA LYS A 439 22.68 94.82 58.23
C LYS A 439 22.38 93.61 57.35
N VAL A 440 23.18 92.58 57.57
CA VAL A 440 22.95 91.21 57.12
C VAL A 440 21.61 90.72 57.68
N PRO A 441 20.72 90.11 56.88
CA PRO A 441 19.62 89.32 57.42
C PRO A 441 20.14 87.92 57.74
N VAL A 442 19.97 87.51 58.99
CA VAL A 442 19.87 86.10 59.35
C VAL A 442 18.42 85.72 59.13
N SER A 443 18.16 84.73 58.27
CA SER A 443 16.90 84.01 58.24
C SER A 443 17.16 82.60 58.74
N ASP A 444 16.80 82.38 60.00
CA ASP A 444 16.44 81.07 60.52
C ASP A 444 15.20 80.57 59.75
N ASP A 445 15.26 79.34 59.26
CA ASP A 445 14.09 78.46 59.21
C ASP A 445 14.59 77.01 59.23
N LYS A 446 14.71 76.48 60.45
CA LYS A 446 14.88 75.07 60.78
C LYS A 446 13.73 74.69 61.69
N ALA A 447 12.63 74.21 61.11
CA ALA A 447 11.64 73.37 61.80
C ALA A 447 10.62 72.89 60.77
N ASN A 448 10.80 71.66 60.26
CA ASN A 448 9.78 70.72 59.77
C ASN A 448 10.43 69.60 58.93
N ALA A 449 11.41 68.90 59.51
CA ALA A 449 12.09 67.80 58.81
C ALA A 449 11.98 66.45 59.55
N MET A 450 11.25 66.37 60.67
CA MET A 450 11.29 65.18 61.54
C MET A 450 10.01 64.33 61.52
N GLU A 451 8.88 64.84 61.01
CA GLU A 451 7.66 64.03 60.81
C GLU A 451 7.60 63.35 59.43
N THR A 452 8.30 63.88 58.42
CA THR A 452 8.33 63.27 57.07
C THR A 452 9.24 62.04 56.99
N GLU A 453 10.30 61.97 57.79
CA GLU A 453 11.25 60.84 57.76
C GLU A 453 10.62 59.53 58.30
N GLU A 454 9.75 59.58 59.32
CA GLU A 454 9.07 58.39 59.83
C GLU A 454 8.02 57.86 58.85
N ASP A 455 7.22 58.75 58.23
CA ASP A 455 6.26 58.37 57.19
C ASP A 455 6.96 57.81 55.94
N GLU A 456 8.13 58.34 55.57
CA GLU A 456 8.97 57.81 54.49
C GLU A 456 9.50 56.41 54.79
N ILE A 457 9.89 56.13 56.04
CA ILE A 457 10.36 54.79 56.46
C ILE A 457 9.22 53.77 56.43
N TYR A 458 8.01 54.13 56.90
CA TYR A 458 6.85 53.24 56.82
C TYR A 458 6.39 53.00 55.37
N ASN A 459 6.44 54.03 54.52
CA ASN A 459 6.16 53.89 53.10
C ASN A 459 7.18 53.00 52.38
N LEU A 460 8.47 53.12 52.71
CA LEU A 460 9.53 52.26 52.17
C LEU A 460 9.40 50.82 52.66
N ALA A 461 9.05 50.60 53.93
CA ALA A 461 8.80 49.27 54.48
C ALA A 461 7.59 48.61 53.82
N GLY A 462 6.49 49.35 53.58
CA GLY A 462 5.33 48.85 52.85
C GLY A 462 5.62 48.55 51.38
N ALA A 463 6.42 49.37 50.70
CA ALA A 463 6.88 49.10 49.35
C ALA A 463 7.75 47.84 49.29
N LEU A 464 8.67 47.67 50.25
CA LEU A 464 9.52 46.49 50.36
C LEU A 464 8.70 45.22 50.67
N GLU A 465 7.71 45.30 51.56
CA GLU A 465 6.80 44.18 51.86
C GLU A 465 5.98 43.77 50.63
N ASN A 466 5.48 44.74 49.85
CA ASN A 466 4.77 44.47 48.61
C ASN A 466 5.66 43.84 47.54
N ILE A 467 6.91 44.30 47.40
CA ILE A 467 7.91 43.70 46.50
C ILE A 467 8.19 42.26 46.94
N VAL A 468 8.41 42.01 48.24
CA VAL A 468 8.66 40.66 48.75
C VAL A 468 7.47 39.72 48.53
N LYS A 469 6.23 40.19 48.72
CA LYS A 469 5.02 39.41 48.42
C LYS A 469 4.88 39.11 46.93
N ALA A 470 5.15 40.10 46.07
CA ALA A 470 5.16 39.90 44.62
C ALA A 470 6.22 38.87 44.20
N SER A 471 7.45 38.98 44.73
CA SER A 471 8.51 37.99 44.48
C SER A 471 8.15 36.60 45.02
N GLN A 472 7.47 36.50 46.17
CA GLN A 472 7.02 35.21 46.70
C GLN A 472 5.95 34.56 45.83
N LEU A 473 5.00 35.35 45.29
CA LEU A 473 4.02 34.86 44.33
C LEU A 473 4.69 34.38 43.05
N GLU A 474 5.62 35.17 42.50
CA GLU A 474 6.39 34.81 41.31
C GLU A 474 7.20 33.51 41.53
N ILE A 475 7.82 33.34 42.70
CA ILE A 475 8.52 32.10 43.06
C ILE A 475 7.57 30.90 43.09
N VAL A 476 6.33 31.08 43.55
CA VAL A 476 5.32 30.01 43.60
C VAL A 476 4.83 29.66 42.19
N GLU A 477 4.56 30.67 41.35
CA GLU A 477 4.17 30.46 39.95
C GLU A 477 5.27 29.76 39.15
N LEU A 478 6.52 30.21 39.27
CA LEU A 478 7.67 29.57 38.63
C LEU A 478 7.85 28.12 39.11
N ARG A 479 7.62 27.84 40.39
CA ARG A 479 7.66 26.46 40.92
C ARG A 479 6.59 25.58 40.30
N HIS A 480 5.35 26.05 40.17
CA HIS A 480 4.29 25.30 39.51
C HIS A 480 4.60 25.05 38.04
N SER A 481 5.10 26.06 37.32
CA SER A 481 5.52 25.90 35.92
C SER A 481 6.64 24.87 35.76
N VAL A 482 7.63 24.85 36.67
CA VAL A 482 8.68 23.82 36.66
C VAL A 482 8.12 22.43 36.95
N GLU A 483 7.17 22.30 37.87
CA GLU A 483 6.53 21.01 38.18
C GLU A 483 5.66 20.50 37.01
N GLU A 484 4.97 21.40 36.31
CA GLU A 484 4.21 21.12 35.09
C GLU A 484 5.14 20.64 33.97
N LEU A 485 6.24 21.36 33.70
CA LEU A 485 7.24 20.94 32.73
C LEU A 485 7.90 19.59 33.11
N ARG A 486 8.08 19.30 34.41
CA ARG A 486 8.54 17.96 34.85
C ARG A 486 7.50 16.89 34.57
N ALA A 487 6.22 17.16 34.79
CA ALA A 487 5.15 16.23 34.48
C ALA A 487 5.06 15.96 32.97
N GLU A 488 5.10 17.01 32.14
CA GLU A 488 5.13 16.90 30.68
C GLU A 488 6.36 16.11 30.20
N SER A 489 7.54 16.40 30.74
CA SER A 489 8.77 15.66 30.43
C SER A 489 8.67 14.18 30.83
N SER A 490 8.04 13.87 31.96
CA SER A 490 7.81 12.49 32.40
C SER A 490 6.87 11.74 31.46
N LEU A 491 5.79 12.38 31.01
CA LEU A 491 4.83 11.80 30.08
C LEU A 491 5.43 11.58 28.68
N LEU A 492 6.22 12.54 28.20
CA LEU A 492 6.95 12.40 26.95
C LEU A 492 7.96 11.24 27.02
N LYS A 493 8.65 11.09 28.15
CA LYS A 493 9.57 9.98 28.39
C LYS A 493 8.85 8.63 28.39
N GLU A 494 7.68 8.52 29.01
CA GLU A 494 6.85 7.31 28.98
C GLU A 494 6.41 6.96 27.55
N HIS A 495 6.00 7.97 26.76
CA HIS A 495 5.63 7.76 25.37
C HIS A 495 6.82 7.27 24.52
N LEU A 496 8.00 7.86 24.70
CA LEU A 496 9.23 7.40 24.03
C LEU A 496 9.59 5.96 24.43
N GLU A 497 9.45 5.59 25.70
CA GLU A 497 9.72 4.24 26.16
C GLU A 497 8.70 3.23 25.59
N ALA A 498 7.42 3.61 25.48
CA ALA A 498 6.39 2.80 24.85
C ALA A 498 6.68 2.60 23.35
N GLN A 499 7.03 3.67 22.63
CA GLN A 499 7.43 3.58 21.22
C GLN A 499 8.69 2.73 21.03
N ALA A 500 9.69 2.84 21.91
CA ALA A 500 10.90 2.01 21.87
C ALA A 500 10.59 0.52 22.06
N LYS A 501 9.66 0.18 22.97
CA LYS A 501 9.20 -1.21 23.18
C LYS A 501 8.46 -1.75 21.95
N GLU A 502 7.58 -0.95 21.36
CA GLU A 502 6.86 -1.31 20.13
C GLU A 502 7.83 -1.51 18.96
N LEU A 503 8.80 -0.62 18.77
CA LEU A 503 9.84 -0.78 17.75
C LEU A 503 10.67 -2.05 17.98
N SER A 504 11.06 -2.33 19.22
CA SER A 504 11.76 -3.57 19.55
C SER A 504 10.93 -4.82 19.24
N HIS A 505 9.62 -4.78 19.49
CA HIS A 505 8.73 -5.89 19.15
C HIS A 505 8.61 -6.08 17.64
N ARG A 506 8.43 -4.99 16.88
CA ARG A 506 8.39 -5.03 15.40
C ARG A 506 9.69 -5.54 14.82
N MET A 507 10.83 -5.14 15.37
CA MET A 507 12.14 -5.60 14.90
C MET A 507 12.30 -7.11 15.06
N LYS A 508 11.95 -7.68 16.23
CA LYS A 508 11.93 -9.13 16.43
C LYS A 508 10.98 -9.85 15.48
N ARG A 509 9.82 -9.26 15.18
CA ARG A 509 8.87 -9.84 14.23
C ARG A 509 9.43 -9.85 12.80
N ILE A 510 10.17 -8.82 12.42
CA ILE A 510 10.86 -8.78 11.12
C ILE A 510 11.92 -9.88 11.07
N GLU A 511 12.77 -10.02 12.09
CA GLU A 511 13.78 -11.09 12.17
C GLU A 511 13.15 -12.49 12.05
N GLU A 512 12.01 -12.74 12.72
CA GLU A 512 11.25 -14.00 12.59
C GLU A 512 10.72 -14.24 11.17
N LEU A 513 10.34 -13.19 10.45
CA LEU A 513 9.82 -13.29 9.08
C LEU A 513 10.96 -13.52 8.09
N GLU A 514 12.09 -12.83 8.24
CA GLU A 514 13.29 -13.03 7.43
C GLU A 514 13.81 -14.47 7.55
N GLU A 515 13.82 -15.03 8.76
CA GLU A 515 14.23 -16.43 8.96
C GLU A 515 13.26 -17.43 8.32
N LYS A 516 11.95 -17.15 8.35
CA LYS A 516 10.96 -17.98 7.64
C LYS A 516 11.10 -17.88 6.14
N GLU A 517 11.39 -16.70 5.62
CA GLU A 517 11.69 -16.49 4.20
C GLU A 517 12.93 -17.27 3.78
N ARG A 518 14.01 -17.22 4.59
CA ARG A 518 15.22 -18.01 4.35
C ARG A 518 14.92 -19.50 4.26
N ILE A 519 14.18 -20.05 5.23
CA ILE A 519 13.80 -21.48 5.23
C ILE A 519 12.91 -21.83 4.03
N ALA A 520 11.96 -20.95 3.67
CA ALA A 520 11.11 -21.17 2.51
C ALA A 520 11.92 -21.16 1.21
N ASN A 521 12.88 -20.25 1.06
CA ASN A 521 13.78 -20.18 -0.09
C ASN A 521 14.64 -21.45 -0.19
N GLU A 522 15.23 -21.91 0.91
CA GLU A 522 15.97 -23.19 0.94
C GLU A 522 15.09 -24.39 0.55
N SER A 523 13.82 -24.40 0.97
CA SER A 523 12.86 -25.42 0.57
C SER A 523 12.51 -25.36 -0.91
N VAL A 524 12.34 -24.16 -1.48
CA VAL A 524 12.05 -23.97 -2.91
C VAL A 524 13.25 -24.39 -3.74
N GLU A 525 14.47 -24.03 -3.35
CA GLU A 525 15.70 -24.47 -4.00
C GLU A 525 15.83 -26.00 -3.99
N GLY A 526 15.50 -26.66 -2.86
CA GLY A 526 15.45 -28.12 -2.79
C GLY A 526 14.44 -28.73 -3.76
N LEU A 527 13.21 -28.20 -3.81
CA LEU A 527 12.20 -28.67 -4.76
C LEU A 527 12.59 -28.41 -6.22
N MET A 528 13.25 -27.30 -6.52
CA MET A 528 13.77 -27.01 -7.87
C MET A 528 14.83 -28.03 -8.29
N LEU A 529 15.72 -28.45 -7.38
CA LEU A 529 16.71 -29.50 -7.66
C LEU A 529 16.03 -30.85 -7.94
N ASP A 530 15.00 -31.21 -7.16
CA ASP A 530 14.24 -32.45 -7.36
C ASP A 530 13.46 -32.43 -8.68
N ILE A 531 12.86 -31.28 -9.05
CA ILE A 531 12.20 -31.09 -10.35
C ILE A 531 13.21 -31.28 -11.49
N ALA A 532 14.37 -30.63 -11.42
CA ALA A 532 15.41 -30.76 -12.45
C ALA A 532 15.90 -32.22 -12.60
N ALA A 533 16.07 -32.94 -11.49
CA ALA A 533 16.42 -34.36 -11.50
C ALA A 533 15.33 -35.22 -12.15
N ALA A 534 14.05 -34.96 -11.83
CA ALA A 534 12.92 -35.64 -12.43
C ALA A 534 12.79 -35.34 -13.93
N GLU A 535 13.01 -34.10 -14.37
CA GLU A 535 13.02 -33.71 -15.78
C GLU A 535 14.12 -34.41 -16.57
N GLU A 536 15.31 -34.56 -15.98
CA GLU A 536 16.40 -35.33 -16.59
C GLU A 536 16.03 -36.80 -16.72
N GLU A 537 15.41 -37.39 -15.70
CA GLU A 537 14.92 -38.77 -15.74
C GLU A 537 13.84 -38.96 -16.81
N ILE A 538 12.83 -38.08 -16.87
CA ILE A 538 11.81 -38.08 -17.93
C ILE A 538 12.46 -38.01 -19.32
N SER A 539 13.49 -37.16 -19.47
CA SER A 539 14.23 -37.05 -20.73
C SER A 539 14.96 -38.34 -21.10
N ARG A 540 15.56 -39.04 -20.12
CA ARG A 540 16.19 -40.36 -20.34
C ARG A 540 15.15 -41.42 -20.76
N TRP A 541 14.02 -41.49 -20.07
CA TRP A 541 12.94 -42.43 -20.42
C TRP A 541 12.37 -42.15 -21.80
N LYS A 542 12.18 -40.87 -22.15
CA LYS A 542 11.71 -40.46 -23.48
C LYS A 542 12.68 -40.88 -24.58
N ALA A 543 13.98 -40.67 -24.39
CA ALA A 543 14.99 -41.10 -25.35
C ALA A 543 15.03 -42.63 -25.52
N ALA A 544 14.92 -43.39 -24.43
CA ALA A 544 14.86 -44.84 -24.46
C ALA A 544 13.62 -45.34 -25.23
N ALA A 545 12.45 -44.76 -24.96
CA ALA A 545 11.21 -45.10 -25.66
C ALA A 545 11.28 -44.77 -27.16
N GLU A 546 11.90 -43.65 -27.54
CA GLU A 546 12.09 -43.29 -28.94
C GLU A 546 13.04 -44.26 -29.67
N GLN A 547 14.11 -44.69 -28.99
CA GLN A 547 15.03 -45.69 -29.52
C GLN A 547 14.35 -47.05 -29.70
N GLU A 548 13.52 -47.47 -28.74
CA GLU A 548 12.74 -48.72 -28.84
C GLU A 548 11.71 -48.64 -29.98
N ALA A 549 11.01 -47.52 -30.12
CA ALA A 549 10.08 -47.30 -31.23
C ALA A 549 10.81 -47.31 -32.59
N ALA A 550 12.01 -46.73 -32.68
CA ALA A 550 12.83 -46.77 -33.89
C ALA A 550 13.30 -48.20 -34.22
N ALA A 551 13.71 -48.97 -33.21
CA ALA A 551 14.06 -50.38 -33.37
C ALA A 551 12.86 -51.21 -33.84
N GLY A 552 11.68 -50.98 -33.25
CA GLY A 552 10.42 -51.63 -33.67
C GLY A 552 10.07 -51.34 -35.13
N ARG A 553 10.19 -50.08 -35.58
CA ARG A 553 9.98 -49.71 -36.99
C ARG A 553 10.96 -50.40 -37.94
N ALA A 554 12.22 -50.53 -37.55
CA ALA A 554 13.22 -51.21 -38.38
C ALA A 554 12.89 -52.70 -38.58
N VAL A 555 12.45 -53.37 -37.50
CA VAL A 555 12.01 -54.77 -37.54
C VAL A 555 10.76 -54.94 -38.42
N GLU A 556 9.79 -54.03 -38.31
CA GLU A 556 8.60 -54.04 -39.16
C GLU A 556 8.95 -53.90 -40.65
N GLN A 557 9.87 -52.97 -40.99
CA GLN A 557 10.34 -52.81 -42.36
C GLN A 557 11.02 -54.07 -42.90
N GLU A 558 11.79 -54.77 -42.07
CA GLU A 558 12.41 -56.04 -42.45
C GLU A 558 11.36 -57.13 -42.72
N PHE A 559 10.33 -57.24 -41.87
CA PHE A 559 9.22 -58.17 -42.11
C PHE A 559 8.45 -57.83 -43.39
N VAL A 560 8.15 -56.56 -43.64
CA VAL A 560 7.49 -56.11 -44.88
C VAL A 560 8.35 -56.47 -46.11
N ALA A 561 9.67 -56.26 -46.04
CA ALA A 561 10.58 -56.65 -47.12
C ALA A 561 10.57 -58.16 -47.38
N GLN A 562 10.57 -58.98 -46.32
CA GLN A 562 10.47 -60.45 -46.44
C GLN A 562 9.13 -60.87 -47.08
N VAL A 563 8.01 -60.27 -46.67
CA VAL A 563 6.68 -60.56 -47.25
C VAL A 563 6.60 -60.15 -48.72
N CYS A 564 7.14 -58.99 -49.08
CA CYS A 564 7.23 -58.55 -50.47
C CYS A 564 8.08 -59.52 -51.32
N PHE A 565 9.22 -59.96 -50.80
CA PHE A 565 10.08 -60.93 -51.48
C PHE A 565 9.37 -62.27 -51.71
N LEU A 566 8.71 -62.82 -50.69
CA LEU A 566 7.92 -64.05 -50.81
C LEU A 566 6.75 -63.89 -51.80
N SER A 567 6.11 -62.72 -51.82
CA SER A 567 5.03 -62.42 -52.77
C SER A 567 5.53 -62.36 -54.22
N CYS A 568 6.73 -61.81 -54.46
CA CYS A 568 7.39 -61.83 -55.76
C CYS A 568 7.72 -63.27 -56.22
N LEU A 569 8.33 -64.07 -55.35
CA LEU A 569 8.63 -65.48 -55.65
C LEU A 569 7.35 -66.28 -55.97
N ARG A 570 6.27 -66.05 -55.20
CA ARG A 570 4.98 -66.69 -55.46
C ARG A 570 4.43 -66.31 -56.82
N ARG A 571 4.52 -65.03 -57.22
CA ARG A 571 4.09 -64.58 -58.56
C ARG A 571 4.91 -65.22 -59.68
N GLU A 572 6.24 -65.33 -59.52
CA GLU A 572 7.10 -66.02 -60.48
C GLU A 572 6.73 -67.51 -60.60
N GLN A 573 6.47 -68.19 -59.48
CA GLN A 573 6.03 -69.57 -59.46
C GLN A 573 4.69 -69.75 -60.20
N TYR A 574 3.71 -68.88 -59.94
CA TYR A 574 2.43 -68.88 -60.67
C TYR A 574 2.60 -68.64 -62.18
N PHE A 575 3.58 -67.82 -62.58
CA PHE A 575 3.85 -67.56 -63.99
C PHE A 575 4.51 -68.76 -64.68
N LEU A 576 5.38 -69.48 -63.97
CA LEU A 576 6.00 -70.73 -64.42
C LEU A 576 4.99 -71.88 -64.53
N ASP A 577 3.99 -71.95 -63.63
CA ASP A 577 2.96 -72.99 -63.66
C ASP A 577 1.92 -72.81 -64.78
N ILE A 578 1.87 -71.62 -65.43
CA ILE A 578 0.95 -71.31 -66.54
C ILE A 578 1.60 -71.53 -67.93
N LEU A 579 2.93 -71.64 -67.99
CA LEU A 579 3.71 -71.97 -69.19
C LEU A 579 3.85 -73.49 -69.36
#